data_AF-A0A7V9CD71-F1
#
_entry.id   AF-A0A7V9CD71-F1
#
_cell.length_a   1.000
_cell.length_b   1.000
_cell.length_c   1.000
_cell.angle_alpha   90.00
_cell.angle_beta   90.00
_cell.angle_gamma   90.00
#
_symmetry.space_group_name_H-M   'P 1'
#
loop_
_entity.id
_entity.type
_entity.pdbx_description
1 polymer ?
#
loop_
_entity_poly.entity_id
_entity_poly.type
_entity_poly.pdbx_seq_one_letter_code
_entity_poly.pdbx_strand_id
1 'polypeptide(L)' 'MVASLRGHETPGVTVAVDVNGADLGPTEVLAGAVAAVAANSGLQVLLFGPADVLGEPGARITVV' A
#
# COMPACT_ATOMS: atom_id res chain seq x y z
N MET A 1 -12.86 27.25 -29.21
CA MET A 1 -12.61 27.15 -27.76
C MET A 1 -12.70 25.67 -27.40
N VAL A 2 -11.56 24.98 -27.35
CA VAL A 2 -11.53 23.55 -27.00
C VAL A 2 -11.51 23.48 -25.48
N ALA A 3 -12.52 22.86 -24.87
CA ALA A 3 -12.52 22.59 -23.44
C ALA A 3 -11.35 21.65 -23.14
N SER A 4 -10.32 22.19 -22.47
CA SER A 4 -9.29 21.37 -21.85
C SER A 4 -9.99 20.50 -20.81
N LEU A 5 -10.17 19.21 -21.15
CA LEU A 5 -10.50 18.19 -20.17
C LEU A 5 -9.34 18.20 -19.19
N ARG A 6 -9.54 18.79 -18.01
CA ARG A 6 -8.63 18.59 -16.89
C ARG A 6 -8.52 17.08 -16.74
N GLY A 7 -7.32 16.54 -16.88
CA GLY A 7 -7.08 15.13 -16.60
C GLY A 7 -7.70 14.85 -15.24
N HIS A 8 -8.57 13.84 -15.16
CA HIS A 8 -8.90 13.29 -13.86
C HIS A 8 -7.58 12.76 -13.31
N GLU A 9 -6.94 13.52 -12.42
CA GLU A 9 -5.97 12.95 -11.51
C GLU A 9 -6.72 11.85 -10.78
N THR A 10 -6.50 10.60 -11.17
CA THR A 10 -7.13 9.47 -10.51
C THR A 10 -6.72 9.59 -9.04
N PRO A 11 -7.66 9.84 -8.10
CA PRO A 11 -7.28 10.00 -6.71
C PRO A 11 -6.52 8.74 -6.30
N GLY A 12 -5.41 8.92 -5.58
CA GLY A 12 -4.57 7.79 -5.16
C GLY A 12 -5.40 6.69 -4.49
N VAL A 13 -5.07 5.44 -4.77
CA VAL A 13 -5.80 4.28 -4.24
C VAL A 13 -5.17 3.87 -2.91
N THR A 14 -6.01 3.63 -1.91
CA THR A 14 -5.59 3.01 -0.65
C THR A 14 -6.13 1.59 -0.59
N VAL A 15 -5.27 0.62 -0.28
CA VAL A 15 -5.63 -0.79 -0.18
C VAL A 15 -5.39 -1.27 1.25
N ALA A 16 -6.42 -1.85 1.87
CA ALA A 16 -6.30 -2.57 3.13
C ALA A 16 -5.96 -4.05 2.86
N VAL A 17 -4.98 -4.58 3.57
CA VAL A 17 -4.48 -5.96 3.42
C VAL A 17 -4.40 -6.62 4.78
N ASP A 18 -5.04 -7.77 4.92
CA ASP A 18 -4.86 -8.66 6.09
C ASP A 18 -3.59 -9.49 5.88
N VAL A 19 -2.65 -9.39 6.83
CA VAL A 19 -1.36 -10.11 6.73
C VAL A 19 -1.36 -11.46 7.44
N ASN A 20 -2.42 -11.82 8.17
CA ASN A 20 -2.46 -13.00 9.05
C ASN A 20 -2.68 -14.32 8.28
N GLY A 21 -3.17 -14.26 7.04
CA GLY A 21 -3.49 -15.42 6.22
C GLY A 21 -2.38 -15.87 5.26
N ALA A 22 -1.20 -15.28 5.32
CA ALA A 22 -0.12 -15.59 4.37
C ALA A 22 0.66 -16.85 4.77
N ASP A 23 0.84 -17.79 3.83
CA ASP A 23 1.59 -19.04 4.05
C ASP A 23 3.04 -18.81 4.51
N LEU A 24 3.67 -17.76 3.98
CA LEU A 24 5.04 -17.35 4.34
C LEU A 24 5.07 -16.32 5.48
N GLY A 25 3.92 -16.08 6.11
CA GLY A 25 3.78 -15.14 7.22
C GLY A 25 3.68 -13.67 6.80
N PRO A 26 3.49 -12.78 7.78
CA PRO A 26 3.16 -11.38 7.55
C PRO A 26 4.29 -10.58 6.88
N THR A 27 5.55 -10.99 7.07
CA THR A 27 6.72 -10.31 6.49
C THR A 27 6.76 -10.40 4.96
N GLU A 28 6.27 -11.49 4.37
CA GLU A 28 6.19 -11.61 2.90
C GLU A 28 5.18 -10.62 2.31
N VAL A 29 4.03 -10.46 2.97
CA VAL A 29 3.01 -9.49 2.55
C VAL A 29 3.56 -8.06 2.62
N LEU A 30 4.32 -7.75 3.67
CA LEU A 30 5.02 -6.47 3.78
C LEU A 30 6.01 -6.26 2.64
N ALA A 31 6.83 -7.26 2.29
CA ALA A 31 7.78 -7.15 1.18
C ALA A 31 7.06 -6.84 -0.16
N GLY A 32 5.93 -7.50 -0.41
CA GLY A 32 5.08 -7.20 -1.57
C GLY A 32 4.48 -5.80 -1.54
N ALA A 33 4.00 -5.34 -0.38
CA ALA A 33 3.48 -3.98 -0.21
C ALA A 33 4.55 -2.91 -0.49
N VAL A 34 5.78 -3.11 0.01
CA VAL A 34 6.94 -2.23 -0.26
C VAL A 34 7.22 -2.16 -1.76
N ALA A 35 7.27 -3.30 -2.45
CA ALA A 35 7.48 -3.32 -3.89
C ALA A 35 6.35 -2.59 -4.65
N ALA A 36 5.09 -2.76 -4.24
CA ALA A 36 3.93 -2.15 -4.88
C ALA A 36 3.92 -0.62 -4.74
N VAL A 37 4.16 -0.08 -3.53
CA VAL A 37 4.18 1.39 -3.30
C VAL A 37 5.42 2.07 -3.88
N ALA A 38 6.50 1.31 -4.09
CA ALA A 38 7.68 1.78 -4.81
C ALA A 38 7.41 1.90 -6.31
N ALA A 39 6.66 0.94 -6.88
CA ALA A 39 6.29 0.93 -8.30
C ALA A 39 5.17 1.92 -8.66
N ASN A 40 4.34 2.32 -7.69
CA ASN A 40 3.19 3.20 -7.92
C ASN A 40 3.10 4.30 -6.85
N SER A 41 3.39 5.55 -7.24
CA SER A 41 3.33 6.73 -6.36
C SER A 41 1.92 7.10 -5.91
N GLY A 42 0.89 6.62 -6.62
CA GLY A 42 -0.51 6.81 -6.26
C GLY A 42 -1.08 5.72 -5.34
N LEU A 43 -0.27 4.74 -4.92
CA LEU A 43 -0.70 3.65 -4.03
C LEU A 43 -0.32 3.93 -2.58
N GLN A 44 -1.28 3.69 -1.68
CA GLN A 44 -1.09 3.60 -0.23
C GLN A 44 -1.56 2.24 0.26
N VAL A 45 -0.89 1.68 1.27
CA VAL A 45 -1.23 0.36 1.83
C VAL A 45 -1.43 0.45 3.33
N LEU A 46 -2.52 -0.14 3.82
CA LEU A 46 -2.82 -0.35 5.22
C LEU A 46 -2.69 -1.85 5.52
N LEU A 47 -1.69 -2.24 6.31
CA LEU A 47 -1.46 -3.62 6.71
C LEU A 47 -2.10 -3.87 8.08
N PHE A 48 -3.00 -4.85 8.16
CA PHE A 48 -3.65 -5.27 9.40
C PHE A 48 -3.01 -6.55 9.93
N GLY A 49 -2.36 -6.47 11.09
CA GLY A 49 -1.71 -7.62 11.72
C GLY A 49 -0.64 -7.27 12.77
N PRO A 50 0.29 -8.18 13.10
CA PRO A 50 1.19 -8.02 14.24
C PRO A 50 2.25 -6.93 14.00
N ALA A 51 2.02 -5.74 14.54
CA ALA A 51 2.91 -4.58 14.38
C ALA A 51 4.33 -4.80 14.91
N ASP A 52 4.48 -5.62 15.95
CA ASP A 52 5.76 -6.03 16.52
C ASP A 52 6.60 -6.89 15.56
N VAL A 53 5.95 -7.65 14.68
CA VAL A 53 6.60 -8.47 13.65
C VAL A 53 6.89 -7.67 12.38
N LEU A 54 5.98 -6.77 12.00
CA LEU A 54 6.07 -5.96 10.78
C LEU A 54 7.04 -4.78 10.90
N GLY A 55 7.21 -4.23 12.11
CA GLY A 55 8.07 -3.06 12.34
C GLY A 55 7.59 -1.80 11.64
N GLU A 56 8.53 -0.92 11.29
CA GLU A 56 8.27 0.35 10.61
C GLU A 56 8.50 0.23 9.09
N PRO A 57 7.43 0.13 8.27
CA PRO A 57 7.53 -0.28 6.86
C PRO A 57 7.93 0.84 5.88
N GLY A 58 8.04 2.08 6.35
CA GLY A 58 8.43 3.24 5.54
C GLY A 58 7.26 4.00 4.89
N ALA A 59 7.56 4.88 3.93
CA ALA A 59 6.58 5.82 3.39
C ALA A 59 5.43 5.13 2.63
N ARG A 60 4.20 5.60 2.86
CA ARG A 60 2.94 5.12 2.23
C ARG A 60 2.48 3.72 2.63
N ILE A 61 3.11 3.12 3.65
CA ILE A 61 2.62 1.91 4.30
C ILE A 61 2.35 2.24 5.76
N THR A 62 1.18 1.82 6.25
CA THR A 62 0.80 1.98 7.65
C THR A 62 0.39 0.63 8.20
N VAL A 63 0.90 0.27 9.37
CA VAL A 63 0.48 -0.94 10.10
C VAL A 63 -0.59 -0.54 11.11
N VAL A 64 -1.68 -1.29 11.14
CA VAL A 64 -2.86 -1.09 12.00
C VAL A 64 -3.06 -2.30 12.91
#